data_AF-A0A7S6S9S5-F1
#
_entry.id   AF-A0A7S6S9S5-F1
#
_cell.length_a   1.000
_cell.length_b   1.000
_cell.length_c   1.000
_cell.angle_alpha   90.00
_cell.angle_beta   90.00
_cell.angle_gamma   90.00
#
_symmetry.space_group_name_H-M   'P 1'
#
loop_
_entity.id
_entity.type
_entity.pdbx_description
1 polymer ?
#
loop_
_entity_poly.entity_id
_entity_poly.type
_entity_poly.pdbx_seq_one_letter_code
_entity_poly.pdbx_strand_id
1 'polypeptide(L)' 'MKIALQNKSASDTVRWSIVQANDRALYQHPFFEAIILHLFTLVQPDIPVLWVDRSYNRPST' A
#
# COMPACT_ATOMS: atom_id res chain seq x y z
N MET A 1 -13.73 -12.52 5.69
CA MET A 1 -12.43 -11.87 5.36
C MET A 1 -12.43 -10.37 5.63
N LYS A 2 -13.35 -9.57 5.05
CA LYS A 2 -13.38 -8.11 5.21
C LYS A 2 -13.69 -7.58 6.62
N ILE A 3 -14.51 -8.31 7.39
CA ILE A 3 -14.98 -7.90 8.73
C ILE A 3 -13.84 -7.93 9.79
N ALA A 4 -12.86 -8.82 9.64
CA ALA A 4 -11.77 -8.99 10.60
C ALA A 4 -10.73 -7.84 10.62
N LEU A 5 -10.73 -6.99 9.58
CA LEU A 5 -9.79 -5.87 9.44
C LEU A 5 -10.42 -4.51 9.77
N GLN A 6 -11.75 -4.40 9.85
CA GLN A 6 -12.43 -3.11 10.04
C GLN A 6 -12.12 -2.44 11.40
N ASN A 7 -11.79 -3.23 12.42
CA ASN A 7 -11.43 -2.73 13.76
C ASN A 7 -9.93 -2.83 14.06
N LYS A 8 -9.09 -3.09 13.05
CA LYS A 8 -7.64 -3.19 13.22
C LYS A 8 -6.96 -1.88 12.86
N SER A 9 -5.81 -1.63 13.49
CA SER A 9 -5.00 -0.46 13.15
C SER A 9 -4.53 -0.52 11.69
N ALA A 10 -4.20 0.63 11.10
CA ALA A 10 -3.66 0.70 9.75
C ALA A 10 -2.39 -0.16 9.61
N SER A 11 -1.51 -0.12 10.60
CA SER A 11 -0.29 -0.93 10.68
C SER A 11 -0.55 -2.44 10.72
N ASP A 12 -1.58 -2.90 11.45
CA ASP A 12 -1.95 -4.33 11.47
C ASP A 12 -2.51 -4.79 10.13
N THR A 13 -3.27 -3.92 9.47
CA THR A 13 -3.79 -4.17 8.13
C THR A 13 -2.67 -4.25 7.10
N VAL A 14 -1.68 -3.36 7.18
CA VAL A 14 -0.48 -3.39 6.34
C VAL A 14 0.31 -4.67 6.57
N ARG A 15 0.61 -5.02 7.82
CA ARG A 15 1.35 -6.24 8.16
C ARG A 15 0.64 -7.50 7.65
N TRP A 16 -0.67 -7.59 7.84
CA TRP A 16 -1.46 -8.70 7.29
C TRP A 16 -1.38 -8.73 5.77
N SER A 17 -1.48 -7.58 5.11
CA SER A 17 -1.47 -7.48 3.65
C SER A 17 -0.13 -7.90 3.04
N ILE A 18 0.99 -7.53 3.67
CA ILE A 18 2.35 -7.93 3.25
C ILE A 18 2.49 -9.46 3.27
N VAL A 19 2.05 -10.10 4.36
CA VAL A 19 2.08 -11.56 4.49
C VAL A 19 1.22 -12.22 3.42
N GLN A 20 0.01 -11.70 3.15
CA GLN A 20 -0.87 -12.24 2.11
C GLN A 20 -0.29 -12.07 0.70
N ALA A 21 0.46 -11.00 0.46
CA ALA A 21 1.03 -10.68 -0.84
C ALA A 21 2.44 -11.28 -1.07
N ASN A 22 2.91 -12.13 -0.14
CA ASN A 22 4.23 -12.75 -0.18
C ASN A 22 5.34 -11.70 -0.32
N ASP A 23 5.34 -10.74 0.62
CA ASP A 23 6.32 -9.65 0.76
C ASP A 23 6.39 -8.68 -0.42
N ARG A 24 5.29 -8.57 -1.19
CA ARG A 24 5.15 -7.62 -2.30
C ARG A 24 4.01 -6.66 -2.03
N ALA A 25 4.21 -5.37 -2.30
CA ALA A 25 3.13 -4.40 -2.25
C ALA A 25 2.66 -4.08 -3.66
N LEU A 26 1.38 -4.35 -3.93
CA LEU A 26 0.68 -3.84 -5.10
C LEU A 26 -0.36 -2.83 -4.62
N TYR A 27 -0.19 -1.58 -5.02
CA TYR A 27 -1.14 -0.53 -4.71
C TYR A 27 -1.54 0.20 -5.98
N GLN A 28 -2.85 0.43 -6.13
CA GLN A 28 -3.39 1.27 -7.17
C GLN A 28 -4.52 2.11 -6.57
N HIS A 29 -4.22 3.33 -6.14
CA HIS A 29 -5.25 4.32 -5.90
C HIS A 29 -4.69 5.75 -6.01
N PRO A 30 -5.29 6.62 -6.85
CA PRO A 30 -4.66 7.86 -7.32
C PRO A 30 -4.45 8.99 -6.29
N PHE A 31 -4.90 8.85 -5.04
CA PHE A 31 -4.98 9.98 -4.10
C PHE A 31 -4.29 9.76 -2.76
N PHE A 32 -3.86 8.53 -2.46
CA PHE A 32 -3.24 8.20 -1.17
C PHE A 32 -1.92 7.44 -1.33
N GLU A 33 -1.32 7.49 -2.52
CA GLU A 33 -0.12 6.72 -2.88
C GLU A 33 1.04 6.98 -1.92
N ALA A 34 1.33 8.25 -1.62
CA ALA A 34 2.40 8.62 -0.70
C ALA A 34 2.14 8.18 0.75
N ILE A 35 0.89 8.33 1.23
CA ILE A 35 0.51 7.94 2.60
C ILE A 35 0.62 6.42 2.76
N ILE A 36 0.14 5.68 1.78
CA ILE A 36 0.16 4.22 1.82
C ILE A 36 1.58 3.69 1.62
N LEU A 37 2.36 4.26 0.71
CA LEU A 37 3.79 3.94 0.60
C LEU A 37 4.53 4.19 1.91
N HIS A 38 4.25 5.31 2.58
CA HIS A 38 4.82 5.61 3.89
C HIS A 38 4.44 4.54 4.93
N LEU A 39 3.17 4.13 4.99
CA LEU A 39 2.74 3.09 5.92
C LEU A 39 3.39 1.72 5.66
N PHE A 40 3.59 1.35 4.39
CA PHE A 40 4.27 0.10 4.02
C PHE A 40 5.77 0.15 4.34
N THR A 41 6.45 1.26 4.07
CA THR A 41 7.88 1.43 4.39
C THR A 41 8.17 1.48 5.89
N LEU A 42 7.22 1.94 6.72
CA LEU A 42 7.32 1.83 8.19
C LEU A 42 7.29 0.38 8.69
N VAL A 43 6.66 -0.53 7.94
CA VAL A 43 6.54 -1.96 8.32
C VAL A 43 7.64 -2.80 7.67
N GLN A 44 7.98 -2.51 6.42
CA GLN A 44 9.05 -3.17 5.66
C GLN A 44 9.76 -2.14 4.77
N PRO A 45 10.94 -1.63 5.19
CA PRO A 45 11.64 -0.54 4.50
C PRO A 45 11.99 -0.85 3.04
N ASP A 46 12.37 -2.10 2.74
CA ASP A 46 12.83 -2.55 1.42
C ASP A 46 11.73 -3.27 0.61
N ILE A 47 10.47 -2.92 0.85
CA ILE A 47 9.36 -3.60 0.18
C ILE A 47 9.36 -3.31 -1.33
N PRO A 48 9.32 -4.33 -2.19
CA PRO A 48 9.21 -4.13 -3.63
C PRO A 48 7.85 -3.50 -3.98
N VAL A 49 7.90 -2.36 -4.66
CA VAL A 49 6.74 -1.57 -5.09
C VAL A 49 6.63 -1.59 -6.61
N LEU A 50 5.46 -1.98 -7.12
CA LEU A 50 5.13 -1.84 -8.55
C LEU A 50 4.37 -0.54 -8.77
N TRP A 51 4.98 0.39 -9.51
CA TRP A 51 4.30 1.58 -10.01
C TRP A 51 3.72 1.31 -11.39
N VAL A 52 2.40 1.47 -11.54
CA VAL A 52 1.74 1.39 -12.84
C VAL A 52 1.31 2.80 -13.22
N ASP A 53 2.10 3.45 -14.07
CA ASP A 53 1.72 4.74 -14.61
C ASP A 53 0.56 4.56 -15.57
N ARG A 54 -0.61 5.11 -15.21
CA ARG A 54 -1.72 5.23 -16.14
C ARG A 54 -1.40 6.47 -16.95
N SER A 55 -1.36 6.37 -18.29
CA SER A 55 -0.94 7.41 -19.25
C SER A 55 -1.68 8.78 -19.18
N TYR A 56 -2.52 8.97 -18.15
CA TYR A 56 -3.30 10.15 -17.80
C TYR A 56 -2.89 10.77 -16.45
N ASN A 57 -1.78 10.34 -15.82
CA ASN A 57 -1.26 11.03 -14.64
C ASN A 57 -0.99 12.50 -15.00
N ARG A 58 -1.65 13.40 -14.27
CA ARG A 58 -1.50 14.83 -14.51
C ARG A 58 -0.10 15.25 -14.07
N PRO A 59 0.58 16.14 -14.81
CA PRO A 59 1.80 16.76 -14.32
C PRO A 59 1.54 17.33 -12.93
N SER A 60 2.43 17.06 -11.99
CA SER A 60 2.38 17.63 -10.65
C SER A 60 2.59 19.15 -10.80
N THR A 61 1.57 19.95 -10.50
CA THR A 61 1.69 21.42 -10.41
C THR A 61 1.92 21.83 -8.97
#